data_AF-A0A7V3YMR0-F1
#
_entry.id   AF-A0A7V3YMR0-F1
#
_cell.length_a   1.000
_cell.length_b   1.000
_cell.length_c   1.000
_cell.angle_alpha   90.00
_cell.angle_beta   90.00
_cell.angle_gamma   90.00
#
_symmetry.space_group_name_H-M   'P 1'
#
loop_
_entity.id
_entity.type
_entity.pdbx_description
1 polymer ?
#
loop_
_entity_poly.entity_id
_entity_poly.type
_entity_poly.pdbx_seq_one_letter_code
_entity_poly.pdbx_strand_id
1 'polypeptide(L)'
;MPCEGIYTPCLLPIAEIVEETRDIKTFRIPRPEHFVYRPGQFAEIFVPGVGEAPFSISSSPTERTFLEFSIKRIGSVTGALHRLNPGDTVGLRGPYGNGFPVEELLGKHLLFVGG
;
A
#
# COMPACT_ATOMS: atom_id res chain seq x y z
N MET A 1 -3.50 2.20 19.63
CA MET A 1 -2.38 3.15 19.81
C MET A 1 -2.45 4.14 18.67
N PRO A 2 -2.31 5.46 18.90
CA PRO A 2 -2.30 6.42 17.80
C PRO A 2 -1.07 6.16 16.94
N CYS A 3 -1.28 6.16 15.61
CA CYS A 3 -0.20 6.00 14.66
C CYS A 3 0.51 7.34 14.53
N GLU A 4 1.50 7.58 15.39
CA GLU A 4 2.24 8.84 15.44
C GLU A 4 3.54 8.73 14.64
N GLY A 5 3.56 9.48 13.52
CA GLY A 5 4.73 9.64 12.67
C GLY A 5 4.91 8.55 11.62
N ILE A 6 5.67 8.88 10.56
CA ILE A 6 5.84 8.01 9.39
C ILE A 6 6.77 6.82 9.63
N TYR A 7 7.50 6.78 10.76
CA TYR A 7 8.49 5.74 11.07
C TYR A 7 7.97 4.66 12.03
N THR A 8 6.86 4.93 12.70
CA THR A 8 6.23 3.99 13.64
C THR A 8 5.16 3.19 12.90
N PRO A 9 5.17 1.85 12.96
CA PRO A 9 4.17 1.05 12.28
C PRO A 9 2.77 1.25 12.88
N CYS A 10 1.86 1.69 12.02
CA CYS A 10 0.43 1.73 12.32
C CYS A 10 -0.15 0.32 12.15
N LEU A 11 -0.50 -0.34 13.26
CA LEU A 11 -1.10 -1.68 13.21
C LEU A 11 -2.59 -1.57 12.85
N LEU A 12 -2.96 -2.12 11.70
CA LEU A 12 -4.29 -2.01 11.12
C LEU A 12 -4.76 -3.38 10.61
N PRO A 13 -6.05 -3.69 10.74
CA PRO A 13 -6.61 -4.90 10.15
C PRO A 13 -6.70 -4.73 8.62
N ILE A 14 -6.52 -5.83 7.90
CA ILE A 14 -6.88 -5.90 6.48
C ILE A 14 -8.40 -5.84 6.39
N ALA A 15 -8.95 -4.82 5.74
CA ALA A 15 -10.39 -4.66 5.59
C ALA A 15 -10.97 -5.62 4.54
N GLU A 16 -10.24 -5.80 3.44
CA GLU A 16 -10.67 -6.61 2.30
C GLU A 16 -9.46 -7.12 1.52
N ILE A 17 -9.61 -8.28 0.89
CA ILE A 17 -8.64 -8.86 -0.03
C ILE A 17 -9.39 -9.22 -1.32
N VAL A 18 -8.90 -8.70 -2.44
CA VAL A 18 -9.39 -9.02 -3.78
C VAL A 18 -8.39 -9.92 -4.48
N GLU A 19 -8.84 -11.06 -5.00
CA GLU A 19 -8.01 -11.93 -5.84
C GLU A 19 -8.04 -11.43 -7.28
N GLU A 20 -6.95 -10.83 -7.73
CA GLU A 20 -6.83 -10.28 -9.08
C GLU A 20 -6.42 -11.37 -10.08
N THR A 21 -5.44 -12.17 -9.70
CA THR A 21 -4.91 -13.30 -10.48
C THR A 21 -4.51 -14.44 -9.54
N ARG A 22 -4.04 -15.55 -10.11
CA ARG A 22 -3.48 -16.69 -9.36
C ARG A 22 -2.33 -16.33 -8.41
N ASP A 23 -1.61 -15.23 -8.67
CA ASP A 23 -0.41 -14.84 -7.95
C ASP A 23 -0.41 -13.37 -7.52
N ILE A 24 -1.50 -12.62 -7.76
CA ILE A 24 -1.66 -11.22 -7.35
C ILE A 24 -2.94 -11.09 -6.52
N LYS A 25 -2.80 -10.48 -5.35
CA LYS A 25 -3.91 -10.07 -4.49
C LYS A 25 -3.81 -8.58 -4.20
N THR A 26 -4.94 -7.89 -4.22
CA THR A 26 -5.05 -6.50 -3.76
C THR A 26 -5.55 -6.49 -2.32
N PHE A 27 -4.78 -5.86 -1.43
CA PHE A 27 -5.10 -5.72 -0.03
C PHE A 27 -5.61 -4.30 0.24
N ARG A 28 -6.81 -4.18 0.83
CA ARG A 28 -7.36 -2.92 1.33
C ARG A 28 -7.13 -2.80 2.81
N ILE A 29 -6.48 -1.72 3.22
CA ILE A 29 -6.22 -1.40 4.62
C ILE A 29 -6.88 -0.05 4.92
N PRO A 30 -7.55 0.15 6.07
CA PRO A 30 -8.11 1.44 6.43
C PRO A 30 -7.07 2.55 6.35
N ARG A 31 -7.42 3.68 5.75
CA ARG A 31 -6.50 4.83 5.61
C ARG A 31 -6.50 5.63 6.91
N PRO A 32 -5.35 5.77 7.61
CA PRO A 32 -5.27 6.69 8.73
C PRO A 32 -5.45 8.13 8.26
N GLU A 33 -6.14 8.98 9.03
CA GLU A 33 -6.45 10.36 8.63
C GLU A 33 -5.21 11.19 8.27
N HIS A 34 -4.11 10.97 9.00
CA HIS A 34 -2.83 11.67 8.78
C HIS A 34 -2.02 11.09 7.59
N PHE A 35 -2.43 9.97 7.01
CA PHE A 35 -1.73 9.34 5.91
C PHE A 35 -2.05 10.08 4.60
N VAL A 36 -1.27 11.12 4.29
CA VAL A 36 -1.42 11.95 3.09
C VAL A 36 -0.26 11.66 2.14
N TYR A 37 -0.57 11.19 0.93
CA TYR A 37 0.40 10.78 -0.08
C TYR A 37 0.11 11.40 -1.46
N ARG A 38 1.11 11.37 -2.34
CA ARG A 38 1.02 11.73 -3.76
C ARG A 38 1.12 10.49 -4.65
N PRO A 39 0.60 10.53 -5.89
CA PRO A 39 0.76 9.42 -6.84
C PRO A 39 2.25 9.09 -7.04
N GLY A 40 2.59 7.80 -7.13
CA GLY A 40 3.97 7.34 -7.28
C GLY A 40 4.72 7.09 -5.97
N GLN A 41 4.13 7.41 -4.82
CA GLN A 41 4.69 7.05 -3.52
C GLN A 41 4.38 5.59 -3.14
N PHE A 42 5.12 5.07 -2.17
CA PHE A 42 4.98 3.73 -1.64
C PHE A 42 4.85 3.74 -0.12
N ALA A 43 4.49 2.60 0.46
CA ALA A 43 4.46 2.38 1.91
C ALA A 43 5.20 1.08 2.25
N GLU A 44 5.72 0.97 3.46
CA GLU A 44 6.26 -0.29 3.98
C GLU A 44 5.13 -1.05 4.67
N ILE A 45 4.91 -2.30 4.26
CA ILE A 45 3.94 -3.20 4.88
C ILE A 45 4.69 -4.24 5.70
N PHE A 46 4.45 -4.22 7.00
CA PHE A 46 5.03 -5.13 7.98
C PHE A 46 4.06 -6.28 8.31
N VAL A 47 4.56 -7.50 8.24
CA VAL A 47 3.86 -8.70 8.70
C VAL A 47 4.50 -9.19 10.00
N PRO A 48 3.76 -9.19 11.13
CA PRO A 48 4.28 -9.64 12.41
C PRO A 48 4.96 -11.01 12.35
N GLY A 49 6.17 -11.10 12.89
CA GLY A 49 6.97 -12.34 12.92
C GLY A 49 7.63 -12.73 11.59
N VAL A 50 7.45 -11.96 10.51
CA VAL A 50 8.06 -12.24 9.20
C VAL A 50 9.01 -11.13 8.76
N GLY A 51 8.59 -9.88 8.86
CA GLY A 51 9.38 -8.73 8.40
C GLY A 51 8.52 -7.74 7.61
N GLU A 52 9.16 -6.86 6.86
CA GLU A 52 8.51 -5.79 6.10
C GLU A 52 9.08 -5.69 4.68
N ALA A 53 8.29 -5.11 3.78
CA ALA A 53 8.71 -4.80 2.42
C ALA A 53 7.96 -3.59 1.85
N PRO A 54 8.58 -2.85 0.92
CA PRO A 54 7.96 -1.69 0.28
C PRO A 54 6.97 -2.12 -0.80
N PHE A 55 5.81 -1.48 -0.83
CA PHE A 55 4.77 -1.67 -1.86
C PHE A 55 4.20 -0.33 -2.30
N SER A 56 4.05 -0.16 -3.62
CA SER A 56 3.42 1.01 -4.21
C SER A 56 1.97 1.13 -3.75
N ILE A 57 1.56 2.36 -3.42
CA ILE A 57 0.16 2.63 -3.09
C ILE A 57 -0.63 2.65 -4.39
N SER A 58 -1.55 1.70 -4.52
CA SER A 58 -2.31 1.42 -5.75
C SER A 58 -3.61 2.23 -5.83
N SER A 59 -4.13 2.65 -4.67
CA SER A 59 -5.32 3.50 -4.57
C SER A 59 -5.04 4.95 -4.97
N SER A 60 -6.09 5.69 -5.32
CA SER A 60 -5.99 7.14 -5.59
C SER A 60 -5.74 7.93 -4.29
N PRO A 61 -4.87 8.96 -4.28
CA PRO A 61 -4.76 9.89 -3.15
C PRO A 61 -6.07 10.58 -2.75
N THR A 62 -7.07 10.62 -3.65
CA THR A 62 -8.41 11.15 -3.36
C THR A 62 -9.29 10.17 -2.58
N GLU A 63 -8.95 8.89 -2.52
CA GLU A 63 -9.65 7.88 -1.71
C GLU A 63 -9.33 8.08 -0.23
N ARG A 64 -10.33 8.43 0.58
CA ARG A 64 -10.14 8.85 1.98
C ARG A 64 -10.30 7.72 2.99
N THR A 65 -10.86 6.59 2.59
CA THR A 65 -11.30 5.52 3.51
C THR A 65 -10.30 4.36 3.60
N PHE A 66 -9.60 4.03 2.51
CA PHE A 66 -8.64 2.93 2.47
C PHE A 66 -7.41 3.24 1.61
N LEU A 67 -6.39 2.39 1.78
CA LEU A 67 -5.22 2.28 0.91
C LEU A 67 -5.25 0.90 0.26
N GLU A 68 -4.89 0.83 -1.02
CA GLU A 68 -4.74 -0.42 -1.76
C GLU A 68 -3.27 -0.75 -2.04
N PHE A 69 -2.95 -2.03 -1.93
CA PHE A 69 -1.66 -2.59 -2.31
C PHE A 69 -1.87 -3.86 -3.13
N SER A 70 -1.61 -3.79 -4.43
CA SER A 70 -1.63 -4.97 -5.31
C SER A 70 -0.28 -5.69 -5.27
N ILE A 71 -0.26 -6.88 -4.69
CA ILE A 71 0.99 -7.57 -4.32
C ILE A 71 1.07 -8.92 -5.01
N LYS A 72 2.14 -9.10 -5.78
CA LYS A 72 2.49 -10.38 -6.40
C LYS A 72 3.23 -11.28 -5.40
N ARG A 73 2.89 -12.57 -5.37
CA ARG A 73 3.51 -13.58 -4.49
C ARG A 73 4.84 -14.08 -5.04
N ILE A 74 5.95 -13.52 -4.56
CA ILE A 74 7.30 -13.83 -5.09
C ILE A 74 8.38 -14.08 -4.02
N GLY A 75 8.13 -13.79 -2.76
CA GLY A 75 9.13 -13.90 -1.67
C GLY A 75 8.50 -14.06 -0.29
N SER A 76 9.31 -14.10 0.76
CA SER A 76 8.86 -14.46 2.12
C SER A 76 7.74 -13.57 2.66
N VAL A 77 7.89 -12.24 2.59
CA VAL A 77 6.89 -11.28 3.07
C VAL A 77 5.61 -11.35 2.22
N THR A 78 5.72 -11.29 0.90
CA THR A 78 4.55 -11.41 -0.01
C THR A 78 3.84 -12.75 0.13
N GLY A 79 4.59 -13.83 0.34
CA GLY A 79 4.04 -15.16 0.60
C GLY A 79 3.30 -15.23 1.93
N ALA A 80 3.76 -14.51 2.96
CA ALA A 80 3.06 -14.38 4.22
C ALA A 80 1.78 -13.55 4.08
N LEU A 81 1.84 -12.40 3.41
CA LEU A 81 0.66 -11.57 3.11
C LEU A 81 -0.43 -12.37 2.39
N HIS A 82 -0.06 -13.19 1.41
CA HIS A 82 -1.00 -14.02 0.65
C HIS A 82 -1.70 -15.12 1.47
N ARG A 83 -1.22 -15.42 2.68
CA ARG A 83 -1.85 -16.35 3.63
C ARG A 83 -2.75 -15.67 4.65
N LEU A 84 -2.73 -14.33 4.71
CA LEU A 84 -3.58 -13.56 5.61
C LEU A 84 -5.02 -13.50 5.06
N ASN A 85 -5.95 -13.24 5.96
CA ASN A 85 -7.37 -13.07 5.69
C ASN A 85 -7.83 -11.66 6.09
N PRO A 86 -8.98 -11.18 5.60
CA PRO A 86 -9.63 -9.99 6.16
C PRO A 86 -9.77 -10.11 7.68
N GLY A 87 -9.46 -9.04 8.39
CA GLY A 87 -9.39 -8.98 9.85
C GLY A 87 -8.00 -9.20 10.44
N ASP A 88 -7.07 -9.85 9.72
CA ASP A 88 -5.69 -10.03 10.20
C ASP A 88 -4.94 -8.69 10.21
N THR A 89 -4.05 -8.53 11.20
CA THR A 89 -3.32 -7.29 11.43
C THR A 89 -2.01 -7.22 10.66
N VAL A 90 -1.78 -6.09 9.99
CA VAL A 90 -0.49 -5.71 9.37
C VAL A 90 -0.03 -4.35 9.89
N GLY A 91 1.26 -4.08 9.82
CA GLY A 91 1.81 -2.75 10.08
C GLY A 91 1.93 -1.94 8.80
N LEU A 92 1.56 -0.67 8.86
CA LEU A 92 1.70 0.30 7.77
C LEU A 92 2.67 1.39 8.19
N ARG A 93 3.68 1.70 7.36
CA ARG A 93 4.56 2.86 7.51
C ARG A 93 4.72 3.64 6.21
N GLY A 94 4.95 4.94 6.34
CA GLY A 94 5.04 5.86 5.22
C GLY A 94 3.98 6.96 5.28
N PRO A 95 3.65 7.59 4.15
CA PRO A 95 4.15 7.29 2.81
C PRO A 95 5.63 7.69 2.60
N TYR A 96 6.31 6.99 1.70
CA TYR A 96 7.71 7.21 1.33
C TYR A 96 7.87 7.43 -0.18
N GLY A 97 9.06 7.89 -0.57
CA GLY A 97 9.43 8.14 -1.96
C GLY A 97 9.01 9.52 -2.47
N ASN A 98 9.56 9.89 -3.62
CA ASN A 98 9.16 11.10 -4.35
C ASN A 98 8.03 10.72 -5.31
N GLY A 99 6.88 11.36 -5.18
CA GLY A 99 5.75 11.15 -6.11
C GLY A 99 6.05 11.68 -7.52
N PHE A 100 5.15 11.38 -8.46
CA PHE A 100 5.22 11.89 -9.82
C PHE A 100 4.99 13.42 -9.85
N PRO A 101 5.67 14.16 -10.75
CA PRO A 101 5.52 15.61 -10.90
C PRO A 101 4.25 15.95 -11.69
N VAL A 102 3.08 15.69 -11.10
CA VAL A 102 1.77 15.79 -11.77
C VAL A 102 1.53 17.19 -12.35
N GLU A 103 1.94 18.24 -11.62
CA GLU A 103 1.78 19.63 -12.03
C GLU A 103 2.52 19.94 -13.33
N GLU A 104 3.71 19.36 -13.52
CA GLU A 104 4.51 19.55 -14.74
C GLU A 104 3.97 18.76 -15.94
N LEU A 105 3.09 17.78 -15.71
CA LEU A 105 2.50 16.92 -16.72
C LEU A 105 1.17 17.47 -17.28
N LEU A 106 0.58 18.49 -16.65
CA LEU A 106 -0.68 19.09 -17.07
C LEU A 106 -0.59 19.64 -18.50
N GLY A 107 -1.59 19.30 -19.32
CA GLY A 107 -1.69 19.73 -20.71
C GLY A 107 -0.75 19.01 -21.69
N LYS A 108 0.02 18.02 -21.23
CA LYS A 108 0.89 17.21 -22.09
C LYS A 108 0.19 15.92 -22.56
N HIS A 109 0.65 15.36 -23.67
CA HIS A 109 0.28 14.01 -24.09
C HIS A 109 1.07 12.98 -23.29
N LEU A 110 0.39 12.12 -22.55
CA LEU A 110 1.00 11.14 -21.65
C LEU A 110 0.88 9.73 -22.23
N LEU A 111 1.96 8.95 -22.10
CA LEU A 111 1.98 7.52 -22.38
C LEU A 111 2.33 6.78 -21.08
N PHE A 112 1.50 5.82 -20.69
CA PHE A 112 1.74 4.95 -19.54
C PHE A 112 2.05 3.53 -20.04
N VAL A 113 3.09 2.92 -19.50
CA VAL A 113 3.49 1.53 -19.80
C VAL A 113 3.67 0.81 -18.46
N GLY A 114 2.99 -0.31 -18.29
CA GLY A 114 3.07 -1.18 -17.10
C GLY A 114 3.38 -2.62 -17.50
N GLY A 115 3.96 -3.39 -16.57
CA GLY A 115 4.36 -4.80 -16.76
C GLY A 115 4.59 -5.51 -15.44
#